data_AF-A0A6L5BBQ3-F1
#
_entry.id   AF-A0A6L5BBQ3-F1
#
_cell.length_a   1.000
_cell.length_b   1.000
_cell.length_c   1.000
_cell.angle_alpha   90.00
_cell.angle_beta   90.00
_cell.angle_gamma   90.00
#
_symmetry.space_group_name_H-M   'P 1'
#
loop_
_entity.id
_entity.type
_entity.pdbx_description
1 polymer ?
#
loop_
_entity_poly.entity_id
_entity_poly.type
_entity_poly.pdbx_seq_one_letter_code
_entity_poly.pdbx_strand_id
1 'polypeptide(L)'
;MLVPASPDFDDKELKRLLNQWPENPKDLRLMGLIALSLGLREHWFYRYFKDSTSFIRLTHYLRCPFPNLALGIGRHKDGGALTVLYQDEVGGLEVKCKTDGE
;
A
#
# COMPACT_ATOMS: atom_id res chain seq x y z
N MET A 1 -12.77 7.94 4.12
CA MET A 1 -12.59 7.30 5.44
C MET A 1 -12.22 8.38 6.45
N LEU A 2 -12.78 8.35 7.66
CA LEU A 2 -12.33 9.23 8.75
C LEU A 2 -11.25 8.49 9.54
N VAL A 3 -10.16 9.19 9.86
CA VAL A 3 -9.01 8.66 10.60
C VAL A 3 -8.53 9.66 11.64
N PRO A 4 -7.85 9.23 12.71
CA PRO A 4 -7.17 10.15 13.63
C PRO A 4 -6.26 11.11 12.87
N ALA A 5 -6.26 12.38 13.27
CA ALA A 5 -5.44 13.43 12.66
C ALA A 5 -3.94 13.27 12.97
N SER A 6 -3.63 12.58 14.07
CA SER A 6 -2.28 12.28 14.53
C SER A 6 -2.22 10.91 15.24
N PRO A 7 -1.01 10.42 15.56
CA PRO A 7 -0.81 9.20 16.35
C PRO A 7 -1.04 9.37 17.86
N ASP A 8 -1.28 10.60 18.32
CA ASP A 8 -1.55 10.90 19.73
C ASP A 8 -2.96 10.40 20.11
N PHE A 9 -3.06 9.68 21.22
CA PHE A 9 -4.32 9.14 21.70
C PHE A 9 -5.24 10.21 22.32
N ASP A 10 -4.66 11.32 22.78
CA ASP A 10 -5.42 12.45 23.34
C ASP A 10 -5.94 13.40 22.25
N ASP A 11 -5.42 13.28 21.02
CA ASP A 11 -5.89 14.02 19.86
C ASP A 11 -7.19 13.42 19.32
N LYS A 12 -8.28 14.17 19.50
CA LYS A 12 -9.63 13.80 19.04
C LYS A 12 -9.95 14.33 17.65
N GLU A 13 -9.03 15.06 17.01
CA GLU A 13 -9.25 15.58 15.67
C GLU A 13 -9.28 14.41 14.67
N LEU A 14 -10.25 14.46 13.76
CA LEU A 14 -10.38 13.47 12.68
C LEU A 14 -10.08 14.13 11.34
N LYS A 15 -9.24 13.47 10.54
CA LYS A 15 -8.98 13.85 9.16
C LYS A 15 -9.79 12.95 8.22
N ARG A 16 -10.35 13.57 7.18
CA ARG A 16 -11.00 12.85 6.09
C ARG A 16 -9.95 12.46 5.06
N LEU A 17 -9.60 11.18 5.04
CA LEU A 17 -8.86 10.61 3.92
C LEU A 17 -9.82 10.28 2.80
N LEU A 18 -9.66 11.01 1.70
CA LEU A 18 -10.28 10.71 0.42
C LEU A 18 -9.25 9.97 -0.41
N ASN A 19 -9.62 8.80 -0.93
CA ASN A 19 -8.89 8.25 -2.05
C ASN A 19 -9.14 9.21 -3.21
N GLN A 20 -8.10 9.94 -3.64
CA GLN A 20 -8.19 10.90 -4.74
C GLN A 20 -8.21 10.20 -6.11
N TRP A 21 -8.22 8.87 -6.12
CA TRP A 21 -8.50 8.06 -7.29
C TRP A 21 -9.99 8.12 -7.68
N PRO A 22 -10.35 8.32 -8.96
CA PRO A 22 -9.51 8.51 -10.15
C PRO A 22 -9.25 10.00 -10.50
N GLU A 23 -9.70 10.93 -9.68
CA GLU A 23 -9.69 12.38 -9.95
C GLU A 23 -8.27 12.96 -10.12
N ASN A 24 -7.23 12.25 -9.67
CA ASN A 24 -5.83 12.65 -9.77
C ASN A 24 -4.93 11.52 -10.33
N PRO A 25 -4.87 11.29 -11.66
CA PRO A 25 -4.18 10.15 -12.30
C PRO A 25 -2.64 10.16 -12.17
N LYS A 26 -2.08 11.10 -11.41
CA LYS A 26 -0.64 11.21 -11.10
C LYS A 26 -0.08 9.96 -10.42
N ASP A 27 -0.95 9.10 -9.87
CA ASP A 27 -0.60 7.85 -9.21
C ASP A 27 -0.29 6.70 -10.19
N LEU A 28 -0.65 6.83 -11.47
CA LEU A 28 -0.21 5.88 -12.52
C LEU A 28 1.14 6.22 -13.13
N ARG A 29 1.86 7.23 -12.63
CA ARG A 29 3.21 7.52 -13.13
C ARG A 29 4.13 6.32 -12.98
N LEU A 30 4.05 5.60 -11.86
CA LEU A 30 4.85 4.39 -11.68
C LEU A 30 4.44 3.28 -12.67
N MET A 31 3.13 3.11 -12.92
CA MET A 31 2.65 2.18 -13.94
C MET A 31 3.12 2.55 -15.34
N GLY A 32 3.20 3.85 -15.67
CA GLY A 32 3.75 4.34 -16.93
C GLY A 32 5.24 4.05 -17.08
N LEU A 33 6.01 4.26 -16.02
CA LEU A 33 7.43 3.93 -15.98
C LEU A 33 7.67 2.41 -16.12
N ILE A 34 6.86 1.58 -15.46
CA ILE A 34 6.90 0.12 -15.63
C ILE A 34 6.56 -0.28 -17.06
N ALA A 35 5.59 0.38 -17.71
CA ALA A 35 5.28 0.11 -19.11
C ALA A 35 6.47 0.42 -20.01
N LEU A 36 7.09 1.59 -19.83
CA LEU A 36 8.26 2.00 -20.60
C LEU A 36 9.45 1.06 -20.39
N SER A 37 9.72 0.61 -19.15
CA SER A 37 10.81 -0.34 -18.86
C SER A 37 10.61 -1.71 -19.52
N LEU A 38 9.36 -2.05 -19.87
CA LEU A 38 9.00 -3.26 -20.61
C LEU A 38 8.97 -3.04 -22.13
N GLY A 39 9.32 -1.85 -22.64
CA GLY A 39 9.27 -1.49 -24.06
C GLY A 39 7.85 -1.23 -24.58
N LEU A 40 6.90 -0.97 -23.69
CA LEU A 40 5.51 -0.67 -24.03
C LEU A 40 5.28 0.84 -24.09
N ARG A 41 4.15 1.25 -24.67
CA ARG A 41 3.71 2.67 -24.62
C ARG A 41 3.41 3.05 -23.16
N GLU A 42 3.77 4.26 -22.75
CA GLU A 42 3.60 4.75 -21.37
C GLU A 42 2.20 4.48 -20.78
N HIS A 43 1.14 4.82 -21.52
CA HIS A 43 -0.25 4.62 -21.09
C HIS A 43 -0.78 3.19 -21.27
N TRP A 44 0.06 2.19 -21.58
CA TRP A 44 -0.39 0.84 -21.97
C TRP A 44 -1.30 0.19 -20.93
N PHE A 45 -1.01 0.36 -19.64
CA PHE A 45 -1.79 -0.25 -18.57
C PHE A 45 -3.08 0.51 -18.22
N TYR A 46 -3.26 1.76 -18.67
CA TYR A 46 -4.33 2.64 -18.19
C TYR A 46 -5.72 2.07 -18.47
N ARG A 47 -5.86 1.32 -19.57
CA ARG A 47 -7.12 0.63 -19.92
C ARG A 47 -7.59 -0.37 -18.87
N TYR A 48 -6.69 -0.94 -18.07
CA TYR A 48 -7.03 -1.90 -17.01
C TYR A 48 -7.45 -1.21 -15.70
N PHE A 49 -7.26 0.11 -15.61
CA PHE A 49 -7.56 0.91 -14.41
C PHE A 49 -8.75 1.85 -14.57
N LYS A 50 -9.45 1.80 -15.71
CA LYS A 50 -10.57 2.71 -16.00
C LYS A 50 -11.72 2.58 -15.00
N ASP A 51 -12.00 1.35 -14.57
CA ASP A 51 -13.04 1.03 -13.58
C ASP A 51 -12.42 0.40 -12.31
N SER A 52 -11.13 0.60 -12.06
CA SER A 52 -10.43 -0.12 -10.99
C SER A 52 -10.85 0.35 -9.60
N THR A 53 -11.02 -0.63 -8.72
CA THR A 53 -11.18 -0.47 -7.29
C THR A 53 -9.82 -0.30 -6.62
N SER A 54 -9.21 0.88 -6.78
CA SER A 54 -8.10 1.29 -5.90
C SER A 54 -8.66 1.49 -4.50
N PHE A 55 -8.05 0.88 -3.50
CA PHE A 55 -8.45 1.05 -2.10
C PHE A 55 -7.23 1.32 -1.23
N ILE A 56 -7.46 2.02 -0.13
CA ILE A 56 -6.46 2.29 0.90
C ILE A 56 -6.73 1.33 2.06
N ARG A 57 -5.70 0.61 2.49
CA ARG A 57 -5.72 -0.21 3.71
C ARG A 57 -4.90 0.50 4.78
N LEU A 58 -5.53 0.80 5.91
CA LEU A 58 -4.86 1.32 7.10
C LEU A 58 -4.80 0.20 8.12
N THR A 59 -3.61 -0.14 8.58
CA THR A 59 -3.39 -1.26 9.49
C THR A 59 -2.61 -0.78 10.70
N HIS A 60 -3.14 -1.05 11.89
CA HIS A 60 -2.46 -0.82 13.15
C HIS A 60 -2.26 -2.16 13.85
N TYR A 61 -0.99 -2.57 13.98
CA TYR A 61 -0.62 -3.77 14.73
C TYR A 61 -0.36 -3.39 16.19
N LEU A 62 -1.07 -4.05 17.10
CA LEU A 62 -0.88 -3.82 18.54
C LEU A 62 0.47 -4.35 19.00
N ARG A 63 1.04 -3.71 20.03
CA ARG A 63 2.27 -4.19 20.68
C ARG A 63 2.07 -5.61 21.19
N CYS A 64 3.00 -6.49 20.83
CA CYS A 64 3.02 -7.88 21.30
C CYS A 64 4.12 -8.05 22.36
N PRO A 65 3.84 -8.69 23.51
CA PRO A 65 4.87 -8.97 24.52
C PRO A 65 5.92 -10.00 24.07
N PHE A 66 5.59 -10.83 23.07
CA PHE A 66 6.48 -11.85 22.52
C PHE A 66 6.59 -11.70 20.98
N PRO A 67 7.18 -10.61 20.48
CA PRO A 67 7.16 -10.28 19.05
C PRO A 67 7.81 -11.35 18.17
N ASN A 68 8.86 -12.02 18.68
CA ASN A 68 9.57 -13.09 17.97
C ASN A 68 8.73 -14.37 17.78
N LEU A 69 7.58 -14.48 18.45
CA LEU A 69 6.66 -15.62 18.34
C LEU A 69 5.32 -15.22 17.69
N ALA A 70 5.17 -13.95 17.30
CA ALA A 70 3.94 -13.42 16.74
C ALA A 70 4.02 -13.32 15.22
N LEU A 71 2.90 -13.60 14.56
CA LEU A 71 2.71 -13.34 13.14
C LEU A 71 1.56 -12.35 12.99
N GLY A 72 1.88 -11.08 12.71
CA GLY A 72 0.87 -10.02 12.56
C GLY A 72 -0.07 -10.30 11.39
N ILE A 73 0.50 -10.55 10.20
CA ILE A 73 -0.22 -11.01 9.02
C ILE A 73 0.55 -12.17 8.39
N GLY A 74 -0.17 -13.22 7.97
CA GLY A 74 0.44 -14.38 7.33
C GLY A 74 1.08 -14.04 5.98
N ARG A 75 1.98 -14.90 5.50
CA ARG A 75 2.60 -14.79 4.18
C ARG A 75 1.51 -14.76 3.09
N HIS A 76 1.50 -13.72 2.27
CA HIS A 76 0.55 -13.57 1.17
C HIS A 76 1.12 -12.72 0.05
N LYS A 77 0.38 -12.66 -1.07
CA LYS A 77 0.55 -11.66 -2.12
C LYS A 77 -0.73 -10.83 -2.17
N ASP A 78 -0.60 -9.54 -2.36
CA ASP A 78 -1.77 -8.71 -2.66
C ASP A 78 -2.35 -9.10 -4.02
N GLY A 79 -3.68 -9.04 -4.14
CA GLY A 79 -4.38 -9.38 -5.39
C GLY A 79 -4.36 -8.28 -6.45
N GLY A 80 -3.79 -7.11 -6.14
CA GLY A 80 -3.73 -5.95 -7.03
C GLY A 80 -2.52 -5.96 -7.98
N ALA A 81 -2.52 -5.03 -8.93
CA ALA A 81 -1.42 -4.87 -9.88
C ALA A 81 -0.18 -4.21 -9.25
N LEU A 82 -0.38 -3.29 -8.31
CA LEU A 82 0.67 -2.53 -7.63
C LEU A 82 0.20 -2.15 -6.22
N THR A 83 1.05 -2.41 -5.23
CA THR A 83 0.88 -1.92 -3.86
C THR A 83 2.02 -0.95 -3.56
N VAL A 84 1.67 0.25 -3.09
CA VAL A 84 2.62 1.18 -2.48
C VAL A 84 2.35 1.17 -0.98
N LEU A 85 3.37 0.88 -0.19
CA LEU A 85 3.27 0.74 1.26
C LEU A 85 4.13 1.81 1.92
N TYR A 86 3.53 2.50 2.89
CA TYR A 86 4.23 3.35 3.84
C TYR A 86 4.12 2.69 5.23
N GLN A 87 5.23 2.66 5.97
CA GLN A 87 5.30 2.18 7.34
C GLN A 87 6.00 3.22 8.22
N ASP A 88 5.72 3.17 9.52
CA ASP A 88 6.42 3.99 10.50
C ASP A 88 7.79 3.39 10.87
N GLU A 89 8.45 4.01 11.84
CA GLU A 89 9.80 3.62 12.31
C GLU A 89 9.81 2.30 13.11
N VAL A 90 8.66 1.72 13.46
CA VAL A 90 8.61 0.47 14.24
C VAL A 90 9.01 -0.73 13.36
N GLY A 91 8.65 -0.71 12.08
CA GLY A 91 8.93 -1.79 11.13
C GLY A 91 8.17 -3.09 11.39
N GLY A 92 8.65 -4.20 10.81
CA GLY A 92 8.05 -5.53 10.92
C GLY A 92 7.54 -6.13 9.60
N LEU A 93 7.61 -5.40 8.50
CA LEU A 93 7.37 -5.94 7.16
C LEU A 93 8.53 -6.84 6.73
N GLU A 94 8.21 -8.07 6.37
CA GLU A 94 9.13 -9.00 5.70
C GLU A 94 8.64 -9.30 4.29
N VAL A 95 9.54 -9.23 3.31
CA VAL A 95 9.24 -9.51 1.90
C VAL A 95 10.15 -10.63 1.41
N LYS A 96 9.56 -11.68 0.84
CA LYS A 96 10.32 -12.77 0.21
C LYS A 96 10.86 -12.31 -1.14
N CYS A 97 12.18 -12.30 -1.31
CA CYS A 97 12.80 -12.11 -2.61
C CYS A 97 12.78 -13.43 -3.40
N LYS A 98 12.65 -13.32 -4.73
CA LYS A 98 12.61 -14.51 -5.62
C LYS A 98 13.91 -15.32 -5.59
N THR A 99 15.02 -14.67 -5.23
CA THR A 99 16.36 -15.26 -5.17
C THR A 99 16.66 -15.96 -3.84
N ASP A 100 15.75 -15.87 -2.86
CA ASP A 100 16.01 -16.37 -1.51
C ASP A 100 15.96 -17.91 -1.36
N GLY A 101 15.82 -18.64 -2.47
CA GLY A 101 16.17 -20.07 -2.52
C GLY A 101 15.24 -21.04 -1.77
N GLU A 102 13.97 -20.69 -1.55
CA GLU A 102 12.92 -21.62 -1.07
C GLU A 102 11.77 -21.80 -2.07
#